data_AF-A0A813LRD0-F1
#
_entry.id   AF-A0A813LRD0-F1
#
_cell.length_a   1.000
_cell.length_b   1.000
_cell.length_c   1.000
_cell.angle_alpha   90.00
_cell.angle_beta   90.00
_cell.angle_gamma   90.00
#
_symmetry.space_group_name_H-M   'P 1'
#
loop_
_entity.id
_entity.type
_entity.pdbx_description
1 polymer ?
#
loop_
_entity_poly.entity_id
_entity_poly.type
_entity_poly.pdbx_seq_one_letter_code
_entity_poly.pdbx_strand_id
1 'polypeptide(L)'
;MRPTEKRGQMIPFSYAVAWINGMDRDAINNLDGHFQPQSEHCELSKRIREYNMVIRMTRDSLAVDAVCLLEQAGLSRLNTMGDDGNNTPFWRRPEVQAFHPGKDNEEYLKKFYTKQAAEDLLKVFAADYQTFNIPRPAWIDKATGEFFNDAGSVRCEPRAAAKRAVTLLESGSGGLQQLAEMEDDEDGIAVHAKRAGYAL
;
A
#
# COMPACT_ATOMS: atom_id res chain seq x y z
N MET A 1 3.09 2.41 -21.91
CA MET A 1 3.06 0.97 -22.26
C MET A 1 4.18 0.25 -21.50
N ARG A 2 3.88 -0.85 -20.78
CA ARG A 2 4.95 -1.78 -20.40
C ARG A 2 5.47 -2.41 -21.69
N PRO A 3 6.78 -2.44 -21.97
CA PRO A 3 7.29 -3.29 -23.03
C PRO A 3 6.91 -4.73 -22.69
N THR A 4 6.06 -5.34 -23.51
CA THR A 4 5.64 -6.74 -23.37
C THR A 4 6.83 -7.70 -23.34
N GLU A 5 7.98 -7.24 -23.85
CA GLU A 5 9.26 -7.94 -23.95
C GLU A 5 9.93 -8.27 -22.60
N LYS A 6 9.47 -7.71 -21.47
CA LYS A 6 10.08 -7.92 -20.15
C LYS A 6 9.21 -8.65 -19.12
N ARG A 7 8.11 -9.29 -19.55
CA ARG A 7 7.23 -10.01 -18.62
C ARG A 7 8.01 -11.14 -17.92
N GLY A 8 8.03 -11.13 -16.59
CA GLY A 8 8.75 -12.13 -15.77
C GLY A 8 10.24 -11.86 -15.57
N GLN A 9 10.79 -10.80 -16.16
CA GLN A 9 12.18 -10.39 -15.91
C GLN A 9 12.29 -9.48 -14.70
N MET A 10 13.40 -9.59 -13.97
CA MET A 10 13.73 -8.63 -12.91
C MET A 10 13.99 -7.26 -13.54
N ILE A 11 13.35 -6.23 -12.98
CA ILE A 11 13.55 -4.84 -13.38
C ILE A 11 13.96 -4.03 -12.13
N PRO A 12 14.85 -3.03 -12.29
CA PRO A 12 15.19 -2.15 -11.17
C PRO A 12 13.98 -1.26 -10.81
N PHE A 13 13.94 -0.82 -9.56
CA PHE A 13 12.86 0.03 -9.06
C PHE A 13 12.76 1.36 -9.83
N SER A 14 13.89 1.90 -10.29
CA SER A 14 13.96 3.09 -11.15
C SER A 14 13.14 2.98 -12.42
N TYR A 15 12.96 1.76 -12.95
CA TYR A 15 12.12 1.53 -14.11
C TYR A 15 10.64 1.75 -13.81
N ALA A 16 10.17 1.37 -12.62
CA ALA A 16 8.80 1.60 -12.18
C ALA A 16 8.53 3.10 -11.98
N VAL A 17 9.48 3.82 -11.38
CA VAL A 17 9.39 5.28 -11.22
C VAL A 17 9.40 6.01 -12.56
N ALA A 18 10.30 5.63 -13.47
CA ALA A 18 10.35 6.22 -14.81
C ALA A 18 9.07 5.93 -15.61
N TRP A 19 8.52 4.71 -15.46
CA TRP A 19 7.28 4.33 -16.12
C TRP A 19 6.13 5.24 -15.71
N ILE A 20 5.87 5.41 -14.41
CA ILE A 20 4.75 6.23 -13.94
C ILE A 20 4.97 7.73 -14.19
N ASN A 21 6.21 8.23 -14.06
CA ASN A 21 6.52 9.63 -14.37
C ASN A 21 6.38 9.96 -15.87
N GLY A 22 6.50 8.96 -16.75
CA GLY A 22 6.33 9.11 -18.19
C GLY A 22 4.88 8.97 -18.66
N MET A 23 3.93 8.67 -17.77
CA MET A 23 2.51 8.59 -18.12
C MET A 23 1.88 9.98 -18.13
N ASP A 24 0.93 10.19 -19.05
CA ASP A 24 0.04 11.34 -18.96
C ASP A 24 -1.00 11.15 -17.84
N ARG A 25 -1.66 12.25 -17.43
CA ARG A 25 -2.61 12.23 -16.31
C ARG A 25 -3.82 11.33 -16.59
N ASP A 26 -4.29 11.27 -17.84
CA ASP A 26 -5.43 10.44 -18.20
C ASP A 26 -5.09 8.96 -18.06
N ALA A 27 -3.90 8.54 -18.47
CA ALA A 27 -3.43 7.18 -18.31
C ALA A 27 -3.25 6.81 -16.83
N ILE A 28 -2.77 7.75 -15.99
CA ILE A 28 -2.68 7.55 -14.53
C ILE A 28 -4.06 7.36 -13.91
N ASN A 29 -5.04 8.17 -14.30
CA ASN A 29 -6.43 8.08 -13.82
C ASN A 29 -7.18 6.84 -14.32
N ASN A 30 -6.60 6.07 -15.24
CA ASN A 30 -7.13 4.82 -15.77
C ASN A 30 -6.30 3.59 -15.35
N LEU A 31 -5.39 3.74 -14.37
CA LEU A 31 -4.69 2.60 -13.77
C LEU A 31 -5.65 1.71 -12.97
N ASP A 32 -5.16 0.57 -12.48
CA ASP A 32 -5.88 -0.14 -11.42
C ASP A 32 -6.09 0.81 -10.22
N GLY A 33 -7.27 0.73 -9.57
CA GLY A 33 -7.66 1.64 -8.50
C GLY A 33 -6.65 1.73 -7.33
N HIS A 34 -5.85 0.69 -7.11
CA HIS A 34 -4.78 0.70 -6.11
C HIS A 34 -3.62 1.67 -6.44
N PHE A 35 -3.42 1.98 -7.73
CA PHE A 35 -2.33 2.85 -8.19
C PHE A 35 -2.80 4.21 -8.72
N GLN A 36 -4.11 4.45 -8.76
CA GLN A 36 -4.68 5.75 -9.09
C GLN A 36 -4.51 6.74 -7.92
N PRO A 37 -4.40 8.05 -8.18
CA PRO A 37 -4.56 9.07 -7.15
C PRO A 37 -5.91 8.88 -6.45
N GLN A 38 -5.90 8.74 -5.13
CA GLN A 38 -7.09 8.41 -4.34
C GLN A 38 -8.14 9.52 -4.40
N SER A 39 -7.69 10.77 -4.54
CA SER A 39 -8.58 11.92 -4.72
C SER A 39 -9.35 11.86 -6.03
N GLU A 40 -8.79 11.28 -7.09
CA GLU A 40 -9.47 11.13 -8.37
C GLU A 40 -10.32 9.84 -8.41
N HIS A 41 -9.77 8.73 -7.92
CA HIS A 41 -10.48 7.44 -7.86
C HIS A 41 -11.80 7.52 -7.09
N CYS A 42 -11.81 8.24 -5.97
CA CYS A 42 -12.99 8.44 -5.14
C CYS A 42 -13.76 9.74 -5.44
N GLU A 43 -13.41 10.46 -6.53
CA GLU A 43 -13.94 11.78 -6.92
C GLU A 43 -13.83 12.87 -5.82
N LEU A 44 -13.01 12.64 -4.81
CA LEU A 44 -12.82 13.55 -3.67
C LEU A 44 -12.19 14.87 -4.12
N SER A 45 -11.38 14.90 -5.18
CA SER A 45 -10.86 16.14 -5.77
C SER A 45 -11.98 17.16 -6.07
N LYS A 46 -13.18 16.68 -6.42
CA LYS A 46 -14.36 17.51 -6.74
C LYS A 46 -15.32 17.64 -5.56
N ARG A 47 -15.40 16.61 -4.72
CA ARG A 47 -16.46 16.45 -3.72
C ARG A 47 -15.99 16.57 -2.29
N ILE A 48 -14.71 16.83 -2.01
CA ILE A 48 -14.16 16.87 -0.65
C ILE A 48 -14.94 17.83 0.28
N ARG A 49 -15.49 18.92 -0.28
CA ARG A 49 -16.30 19.90 0.45
C ARG A 49 -17.67 19.39 0.90
N GLU A 50 -18.16 18.31 0.31
CA GLU A 50 -19.40 17.63 0.72
C GLU A 50 -19.18 16.80 2.00
N TYR A 51 -17.92 16.52 2.35
CA TYR A 51 -17.56 15.79 3.56
C TYR A 51 -17.20 16.78 4.66
N ASN A 52 -17.78 16.58 5.84
CA ASN A 52 -17.48 17.37 7.04
C ASN A 52 -16.30 16.82 7.83
N MET A 53 -15.83 15.60 7.53
CA MET A 53 -14.74 14.95 8.21
C MET A 53 -13.90 14.12 7.23
N VAL A 54 -12.59 14.34 7.26
CA VAL A 54 -11.59 13.55 6.54
C VAL A 54 -10.63 13.02 7.60
N ILE A 55 -10.54 11.71 7.72
CA ILE A 55 -9.79 11.07 8.80
C ILE A 55 -8.54 10.44 8.20
N ARG A 56 -7.39 10.92 8.65
CA ARG A 56 -6.12 10.25 8.39
C ARG A 56 -5.97 9.12 9.39
N MET A 57 -6.21 7.90 8.93
CA MET A 57 -5.96 6.71 9.74
C MET A 57 -4.51 6.27 9.54
N THR A 58 -3.80 6.00 10.63
CA THR A 58 -2.48 5.36 10.58
C THR A 58 -2.64 3.90 10.96
N ARG A 59 -1.77 2.99 10.52
CA ARG A 59 -1.87 1.56 10.92
C ARG A 59 -1.97 1.40 12.44
N ASP A 60 -1.17 2.19 13.17
CA ASP A 60 -1.07 2.13 14.63
C ASP A 60 -2.34 2.63 15.32
N SER A 61 -3.05 3.58 14.71
CA SER A 61 -4.23 4.22 15.27
C SER A 61 -5.54 3.78 14.63
N LEU A 62 -5.52 3.10 13.49
CA LEU A 62 -6.69 2.81 12.63
C LEU A 62 -7.84 2.23 13.44
N ALA A 63 -7.60 1.12 14.13
CA ALA A 63 -8.66 0.46 14.90
C ALA A 63 -9.14 1.32 16.08
N VAL A 64 -8.24 2.06 16.75
CA VAL A 64 -8.60 2.93 17.87
C VAL A 64 -9.43 4.13 17.38
N ASP A 65 -8.98 4.78 16.31
CA ASP A 65 -9.61 5.95 15.70
C ASP A 65 -10.97 5.58 15.11
N ALA A 66 -11.09 4.41 14.46
CA ALA A 66 -12.35 3.91 13.92
C ALA A 66 -13.39 3.63 15.02
N VAL A 67 -12.98 3.02 16.14
CA VAL A 67 -13.85 2.84 17.31
C VAL A 67 -14.31 4.18 17.86
N CYS A 68 -13.37 5.11 18.10
CA CYS A 68 -13.66 6.44 18.62
C CYS A 68 -14.65 7.20 17.71
N LEU A 69 -14.47 7.12 16.40
CA LEU A 69 -15.35 7.75 15.43
C LEU A 69 -16.78 7.20 15.52
N LEU A 70 -16.93 5.88 15.56
CA LEU A 70 -18.23 5.24 15.68
C LEU A 70 -18.92 5.63 16.99
N GLU A 71 -18.18 5.75 18.09
CA GLU A 71 -18.70 6.24 19.38
C GLU A 71 -19.18 7.69 19.30
N GLN A 72 -18.36 8.59 18.76
CA GLN A 72 -18.73 10.01 18.60
C GLN A 72 -19.93 10.20 17.68
N ALA A 73 -20.10 9.34 16.68
CA ALA A 73 -21.24 9.36 15.76
C ALA A 73 -22.50 8.68 16.32
N GLY A 74 -22.46 8.07 17.52
CA GLY A 74 -23.58 7.27 18.04
C GLY A 74 -23.85 5.99 17.24
N LEU A 75 -22.83 5.49 16.54
CA LEU A 75 -22.86 4.33 15.65
C LEU A 75 -22.10 3.12 16.22
N SER A 76 -21.77 3.10 17.52
CA SER A 76 -21.00 2.02 18.16
C SER A 76 -21.54 0.61 17.89
N ARG A 77 -22.86 0.45 17.67
CA ARG A 77 -23.49 -0.83 17.32
C ARG A 77 -22.95 -1.46 16.03
N LEU A 78 -22.42 -0.63 15.12
CA LEU A 78 -21.83 -1.07 13.85
C LEU A 78 -20.41 -1.62 14.03
N ASN A 79 -19.82 -1.48 15.22
CA ASN A 79 -18.53 -2.09 15.54
C ASN A 79 -18.73 -3.54 16.03
N THR A 80 -19.32 -4.41 15.20
CA THR A 80 -19.61 -5.81 15.54
C THR A 80 -19.24 -6.74 14.37
N MET A 81 -18.71 -7.92 14.68
CA MET A 81 -18.37 -8.94 13.67
C MET A 81 -19.56 -9.88 13.43
N GLY A 82 -20.15 -9.87 12.23
CA GLY A 82 -21.11 -10.89 11.78
C GLY A 82 -22.58 -10.64 12.11
N ASP A 83 -23.40 -11.68 11.94
CA ASP A 83 -24.88 -11.62 12.03
C ASP A 83 -25.40 -11.52 13.48
N ASP A 84 -26.69 -11.17 13.58
CA ASP A 84 -27.44 -10.88 14.81
C ASP A 84 -27.10 -11.81 15.99
N GLY A 85 -26.45 -11.25 17.01
CA GLY A 85 -26.14 -11.91 18.29
C GLY A 85 -24.65 -11.96 18.65
N ASN A 86 -23.75 -11.68 17.70
CA ASN A 86 -22.32 -11.58 17.98
C ASN A 86 -21.93 -10.14 18.38
N ASN A 87 -21.63 -9.93 19.67
CA ASN A 87 -21.18 -8.64 20.20
C ASN A 87 -19.66 -8.45 20.13
N THR A 88 -18.94 -9.30 19.38
CA THR A 88 -17.48 -9.19 19.26
C THR A 88 -17.14 -7.94 18.43
N PRO A 89 -16.28 -7.02 18.94
CA PRO A 89 -15.89 -5.83 18.19
C PRO A 89 -15.17 -6.17 16.88
N PHE A 90 -15.56 -5.53 15.78
CA PHE A 90 -14.87 -5.61 14.49
C PHE A 90 -13.48 -4.96 14.59
N TRP A 91 -13.46 -3.69 14.99
CA TRP A 91 -12.23 -2.98 15.31
C TRP A 91 -11.78 -3.35 16.72
N ARG A 92 -10.71 -4.13 16.81
CA ARG A 92 -10.05 -4.45 18.07
C ARG A 92 -8.87 -3.51 18.28
N ARG A 93 -8.74 -2.95 19.48
CA ARG A 93 -7.49 -2.28 19.84
C ARG A 93 -6.38 -3.33 19.73
N PRO A 94 -5.27 -3.04 19.04
CA PRO A 94 -4.15 -3.98 18.97
C PRO A 94 -3.74 -4.34 20.40
N GLU A 95 -3.71 -5.64 20.73
CA GLU A 95 -3.17 -6.12 22.00
C GLU A 95 -1.64 -6.00 21.96
N VAL A 96 -1.13 -4.77 22.07
CA VAL A 96 0.29 -4.41 22.25
C VAL A 96 1.25 -5.41 21.60
N GLN A 97 1.04 -5.76 20.33
CA GLN A 97 2.10 -6.41 19.56
C GLN A 97 2.94 -5.28 19.02
N ALA A 98 4.15 -5.20 19.56
CA ALA A 98 5.21 -4.26 19.26
C ALA A 98 5.72 -4.42 17.82
N PHE A 99 4.85 -4.33 16.83
CA PHE A 99 5.26 -4.01 15.48
C PHE A 99 5.43 -2.49 15.45
N HIS A 100 6.65 -2.02 15.26
CA HIS A 100 6.96 -0.61 15.01
C HIS A 100 6.94 -0.38 13.49
N PRO A 101 5.80 -0.09 12.85
CA PRO A 101 5.66 -0.25 11.40
C PRO A 101 6.03 1.05 10.66
N GLY A 102 6.10 2.18 11.36
CA GLY A 102 6.42 3.47 10.76
C GLY A 102 7.91 3.64 10.44
N LYS A 103 8.80 3.27 11.38
CA LYS A 103 10.25 3.45 11.20
C LYS A 103 10.82 2.54 10.13
N ASP A 104 10.48 1.24 10.17
CA ASP A 104 10.97 0.27 9.18
C ASP A 104 10.58 0.66 7.75
N ASN A 105 9.31 1.01 7.52
CA ASN A 105 8.85 1.40 6.19
C ASN A 105 9.52 2.68 5.69
N GLU A 106 9.68 3.68 6.55
CA GLU A 106 10.35 4.93 6.18
C GLU A 106 11.83 4.69 5.81
N GLU A 107 12.53 3.83 6.55
CA GLU A 107 13.92 3.46 6.22
C GLU A 107 14.01 2.76 4.86
N TYR A 108 13.10 1.83 4.55
CA TYR A 108 13.07 1.22 3.22
C TYR A 108 12.72 2.24 2.13
N LEU A 109 11.76 3.15 2.35
CA LEU A 109 11.43 4.21 1.39
C LEU A 109 12.67 5.07 1.06
N LYS A 110 13.48 5.42 2.06
CA LYS A 110 14.74 6.15 1.83
C LYS A 110 15.70 5.35 0.94
N LYS A 111 15.81 4.04 1.14
CA LYS A 111 16.67 3.17 0.32
C LYS A 111 16.15 2.98 -1.10
N PHE A 112 14.84 2.86 -1.31
CA PHE A 112 14.28 2.65 -2.66
C PHE A 112 14.27 3.90 -3.52
N TYR A 113 14.09 5.09 -2.94
CA TYR A 113 13.99 6.32 -3.70
C TYR A 113 15.27 7.13 -3.64
N THR A 114 15.68 7.70 -4.76
CA THR A 114 16.51 8.93 -4.71
C THR A 114 15.61 10.10 -4.32
N LYS A 115 16.20 11.17 -3.76
CA LYS A 115 15.44 12.41 -3.47
C LYS A 115 14.68 12.90 -4.70
N GLN A 116 15.34 12.97 -5.86
CA GLN A 116 14.73 13.43 -7.10
C GLN A 116 13.55 12.53 -7.53
N ALA A 117 13.73 11.21 -7.49
CA ALA A 117 12.69 10.26 -7.86
C ALA A 117 11.44 10.38 -6.97
N ALA A 118 11.63 10.56 -5.66
CA ALA A 118 10.52 10.77 -4.74
C ALA A 118 9.80 12.11 -4.97
N GLU A 119 10.54 13.19 -5.27
CA GLU A 119 9.95 14.50 -5.62
C GLU A 119 9.16 14.44 -6.93
N ASP A 120 9.65 13.71 -7.93
CA ASP A 120 8.95 13.59 -9.21
C ASP A 120 7.65 12.79 -9.07
N LEU A 121 7.66 11.72 -8.27
CA LEU A 121 6.45 11.00 -7.90
C LEU A 121 5.48 11.86 -7.08
N LEU A 122 6.00 12.68 -6.18
CA LEU A 122 5.16 13.61 -5.41
C LEU A 122 4.42 14.57 -6.33
N LYS A 123 5.02 14.99 -7.45
CA LYS A 123 4.34 15.81 -8.47
C LYS A 123 3.24 15.03 -9.18
N VAL A 124 3.49 13.75 -9.50
CA VAL A 124 2.47 12.88 -10.12
C VAL A 124 1.23 12.76 -9.23
N PHE A 125 1.44 12.57 -7.92
CA PHE A 125 0.37 12.42 -6.93
C PHE A 125 -0.01 13.74 -6.21
N ALA A 126 0.38 14.89 -6.75
CA ALA A 126 0.20 16.18 -6.06
C ALA A 126 -1.27 16.49 -5.73
N ALA A 127 -2.21 16.00 -6.55
CA ALA A 127 -3.64 16.15 -6.31
C ALA A 127 -4.08 15.59 -4.96
N ASP A 128 -3.56 14.42 -4.55
CA ASP A 128 -3.89 13.82 -3.25
C ASP A 128 -3.35 14.66 -2.10
N TYR A 129 -2.08 15.07 -2.19
CA TYR A 129 -1.44 15.88 -1.15
C TYR A 129 -2.14 17.22 -0.96
N GLN A 130 -2.60 17.84 -2.05
CA GLN A 130 -3.36 19.10 -2.00
C GLN A 130 -4.78 18.88 -1.47
N THR A 131 -5.51 17.89 -1.99
CA THR A 131 -6.91 17.61 -1.62
C THR A 131 -7.04 17.29 -0.14
N PHE A 132 -6.10 16.51 0.40
CA PHE A 132 -6.13 16.06 1.79
C PHE A 132 -5.23 16.89 2.71
N ASN A 133 -4.63 17.98 2.22
CA ASN A 133 -3.70 18.83 2.97
C ASN A 133 -2.59 18.02 3.66
N ILE A 134 -2.04 17.03 2.96
CA ILE A 134 -0.95 16.19 3.45
C ILE A 134 0.36 16.94 3.23
N PRO A 135 1.20 17.11 4.27
CA PRO A 135 2.49 17.75 4.09
C PRO A 135 3.44 16.85 3.28
N ARG A 136 4.37 17.48 2.56
CA ARG A 136 5.48 16.76 1.92
C ARG A 136 6.21 15.90 2.97
N PRO A 137 6.45 14.60 2.72
CA PRO A 137 7.11 13.74 3.68
C PRO A 137 8.57 14.14 3.95
N ALA A 138 8.95 14.27 5.22
CA ALA A 138 10.30 14.68 5.62
C ALA A 138 11.38 13.65 5.26
N TRP A 139 11.02 12.37 5.07
CA TRP A 139 11.97 11.32 4.71
C TRP A 139 12.58 11.51 3.32
N ILE A 140 11.90 12.24 2.43
CA ILE A 140 12.39 12.52 1.07
C ILE A 140 13.73 13.24 1.11
N ASP A 141 13.96 14.10 2.11
CA ASP A 141 15.24 14.79 2.28
C ASP A 141 16.38 13.86 2.71
N LYS A 142 16.04 12.68 3.23
CA LYS A 142 16.97 11.64 3.68
C LYS A 142 17.03 10.45 2.73
N ALA A 143 16.42 10.55 1.55
CA ALA A 143 16.35 9.47 0.58
C ALA A 143 17.74 9.19 -0.02
N THR A 144 18.22 7.96 0.11
CA THR A 144 19.56 7.52 -0.28
C THR A 144 19.58 6.88 -1.66
N GLY A 145 18.50 6.21 -2.07
CA GLY A 145 18.39 5.53 -3.36
C GLY A 145 19.30 4.30 -3.49
N GLU A 146 19.77 3.73 -2.37
CA GLU A 146 20.60 2.53 -2.32
C GLU A 146 20.07 1.39 -3.21
N PHE A 147 18.75 1.18 -3.23
CA PHE A 147 18.09 0.12 -4.00
C PHE A 147 17.48 0.62 -5.32
N PHE A 148 17.62 1.90 -5.64
CA PHE A 148 16.89 2.52 -6.76
C PHE A 148 17.22 1.87 -8.11
N ASN A 149 18.49 1.57 -8.38
CA ASN A 149 18.94 0.92 -9.62
C ASN A 149 19.29 -0.56 -9.44
N ASP A 150 19.02 -1.12 -8.27
CA ASP A 150 19.39 -2.50 -7.96
C ASP A 150 18.36 -3.47 -8.54
N ALA A 151 18.78 -4.20 -9.56
CA ALA A 151 18.02 -5.31 -10.14
C ALA A 151 18.61 -6.68 -9.80
N GLY A 152 19.72 -6.72 -9.04
CA GLY A 152 20.59 -7.90 -8.89
C GLY A 152 20.66 -8.50 -7.48
N SER A 153 20.35 -7.73 -6.43
CA SER A 153 20.28 -8.25 -5.05
C SER A 153 18.96 -8.98 -4.75
N VAL A 154 17.94 -8.79 -5.59
CA VAL A 154 16.59 -9.33 -5.37
C VAL A 154 16.51 -10.78 -5.82
N ARG A 155 16.46 -11.70 -4.86
CA ARG A 155 16.04 -13.08 -5.11
C ARG A 155 14.58 -13.18 -4.70
N CYS A 156 13.67 -12.89 -5.63
CA CYS A 156 12.26 -13.25 -5.47
C CYS A 156 12.14 -14.78 -5.50
N GLU A 157 12.44 -15.44 -4.39
CA GLU A 157 12.15 -16.86 -4.23
C GLU A 157 10.65 -17.02 -3.93
N PRO A 158 9.85 -17.61 -4.83
CA PRO A 158 8.44 -17.84 -4.55
C PRO A 158 8.33 -18.74 -3.31
N ARG A 159 7.51 -18.31 -2.34
CA ARG A 159 7.16 -19.10 -1.14
C ARG A 159 6.83 -20.55 -1.52
N ALA A 160 7.11 -21.52 -0.66
CA ALA A 160 6.62 -22.89 -0.83
C ALA A 160 5.08 -22.96 -1.02
N ALA A 161 4.34 -22.00 -0.45
CA ALA A 161 2.91 -21.80 -0.67
C ALA A 161 2.58 -21.29 -2.09
N ALA A 162 3.38 -20.37 -2.65
CA ALA A 162 3.25 -19.93 -4.04
C ALA A 162 3.63 -21.07 -5.01
N LYS A 163 4.65 -21.87 -4.68
CA LYS A 163 4.95 -23.12 -5.41
C LYS A 163 3.75 -24.08 -5.39
N ARG A 164 3.12 -24.29 -4.22
CA ARG A 164 1.88 -25.09 -4.10
C ARG A 164 0.71 -24.51 -4.88
N ALA A 165 0.51 -23.20 -4.87
CA ALA A 165 -0.56 -22.53 -5.60
C ALA A 165 -0.36 -22.63 -7.13
N VAL A 166 0.87 -22.48 -7.62
CA VAL A 166 1.21 -22.74 -9.02
C VAL A 166 0.96 -24.21 -9.38
N THR A 167 1.36 -25.16 -8.53
CA THR A 167 1.08 -26.59 -8.76
C THR A 167 -0.42 -26.93 -8.70
N LEU A 168 -1.20 -26.24 -7.86
CA LEU A 168 -2.67 -26.40 -7.76
C LEU A 168 -3.41 -25.80 -8.97
N LEU A 169 -2.94 -24.65 -9.47
CA LEU A 169 -3.46 -24.03 -10.69
C LEU A 169 -3.14 -24.86 -11.94
N GLU A 170 -1.96 -25.47 -12.00
CA GLU A 170 -1.57 -26.39 -13.09
C GLU A 170 -2.31 -27.74 -13.03
N SER A 171 -2.82 -28.14 -11.86
CA SER A 171 -3.57 -29.39 -11.67
C SER A 171 -5.10 -29.22 -11.67
N GLY A 172 -5.60 -28.02 -11.95
CA GLY A 172 -7.03 -27.76 -12.20
C GLY A 172 -7.96 -28.00 -11.01
N SER A 173 -7.44 -28.03 -9.77
CA SER A 173 -8.24 -28.31 -8.58
C SER A 173 -8.54 -27.02 -7.80
N GLY A 174 -9.83 -26.74 -7.64
CA GLY A 174 -10.36 -25.51 -7.03
C GLY A 174 -9.87 -25.30 -5.60
N GLY A 175 -8.98 -24.32 -5.43
CA GLY A 175 -8.36 -23.96 -4.15
C GLY A 175 -8.48 -22.47 -3.82
N LEU A 176 -9.58 -21.82 -4.20
CA LEU A 176 -9.78 -20.37 -4.00
C LEU A 176 -10.01 -19.98 -2.52
N GLN A 177 -10.41 -20.92 -1.67
CA GLN A 177 -10.89 -20.60 -0.32
C GLN A 177 -9.79 -20.55 0.75
N GLN A 178 -8.59 -21.06 0.46
CA GLN A 178 -7.46 -21.13 1.41
C GLN A 178 -6.43 -20.00 1.21
N LEU A 179 -6.61 -19.14 0.20
CA LEU A 179 -5.77 -17.97 -0.05
C LEU A 179 -6.23 -16.72 0.71
N ALA A 180 -7.52 -16.66 1.09
CA ALA A 180 -8.15 -15.46 1.65
C ALA A 180 -7.79 -15.18 3.13
N GLU A 181 -7.23 -16.14 3.88
CA GLU A 181 -6.91 -15.95 5.31
C GLU A 181 -5.51 -15.35 5.56
N MET A 182 -4.78 -14.96 4.51
CA MET A 182 -3.38 -14.48 4.60
C MET A 182 -3.16 -13.02 4.13
N GLU A 183 -4.19 -12.30 3.69
CA GLU A 183 -4.00 -11.12 2.83
C GLU A 183 -3.97 -9.75 3.54
N ASP A 184 -4.44 -9.60 4.78
CA ASP A 184 -4.67 -8.25 5.33
C ASP A 184 -3.43 -7.49 5.86
N ASP A 185 -2.25 -8.12 5.91
CA ASP A 185 -1.03 -7.52 6.49
C ASP A 185 0.14 -7.34 5.48
N GLU A 186 -0.06 -7.62 4.18
CA GLU A 186 1.04 -7.90 3.24
C GLU A 186 1.52 -6.74 2.34
N ASP A 187 0.86 -5.57 2.32
CA ASP A 187 1.13 -4.49 1.34
C ASP A 187 2.24 -3.48 1.73
N GLY A 188 2.94 -3.72 2.83
CA GLY A 188 4.02 -2.83 3.28
C GLY A 188 5.28 -2.96 2.43
N ILE A 189 5.87 -1.83 2.01
CA ILE A 189 7.13 -1.85 1.25
C ILE A 189 8.26 -2.56 2.00
N ALA A 190 8.33 -2.45 3.33
CA ALA A 190 9.29 -3.21 4.13
C ALA A 190 9.06 -4.72 4.07
N VAL A 191 7.79 -5.17 4.03
CA VAL A 191 7.42 -6.58 3.90
C VAL A 191 7.83 -7.10 2.53
N HIS A 192 7.50 -6.37 1.46
CA HIS A 192 7.90 -6.72 0.10
C HIS A 192 9.43 -6.71 -0.07
N ALA A 193 10.13 -5.73 0.49
CA ALA A 193 11.58 -5.63 0.41
C ALA A 193 12.28 -6.81 1.11
N LYS A 194 11.85 -7.16 2.32
CA LYS A 194 12.37 -8.33 3.04
C LYS A 194 12.13 -9.61 2.25
N ARG A 195 10.96 -9.77 1.61
CA ARG A 195 10.64 -10.92 0.75
C ARG A 195 11.48 -10.99 -0.52
N ALA A 196 11.76 -9.83 -1.10
CA ALA A 196 12.64 -9.71 -2.25
C ALA A 196 14.10 -10.02 -1.90
N GLY A 197 14.45 -10.16 -0.61
CA GLY A 197 15.79 -10.52 -0.15
C GLY A 197 16.68 -9.31 0.15
N TYR A 198 16.12 -8.10 0.24
CA TYR A 198 16.89 -6.93 0.66
C TYR A 198 17.28 -7.05 2.14
N ALA A 199 18.59 -7.02 2.41
CA ALA A 199 19.14 -7.02 3.76
C ALA A 199 18.91 -5.67 4.47
N LEU A 200 18.79 -5.73 5.80
CA LEU A 200 18.70 -4.55 6.69
C LEU A 200 20.04 -3.83 6.78
#